data_AF-A0AAW0Z3G2-F1
#
_entry.id   AF-A0AAW0Z3G2-F1
#
_cell.length_a   1.000
_cell.length_b   1.000
_cell.length_c   1.000
_cell.angle_alpha   90.00
_cell.angle_beta   90.00
_cell.angle_gamma   90.00
#
_symmetry.space_group_name_H-M   'P 1'
#
loop_
_entity.id
_entity.type
_entity.pdbx_description
1 polymer ?
#
loop_
_entity_poly.entity_id
_entity_poly.type
_entity_poly.pdbx_seq_one_letter_code
_entity_poly.pdbx_strand_id
1 'polypeptide(L)'
;MSIRNSLRPLASSARAASRRGYAAKPAATNPNLVQPSDSRSDLLRSTLYPADSYAPTSSSPTGSYHPDHLARLQAVIPSAEAYETIERAWLLYQRELRTGRQNALNAKYKAMVEACDELEKITNPANGGAESRDGKGGQYHRHVYEWATADVRQAERRGEQTRGKKTVEQRWKETRVDGLVPRESWVPVESRGKGWDYGWTRPGHGQ
;
A
#
# COMPACT_ATOMS: atom_id res chain seq x y z
N MET A 1 -26.93 57.01 17.48
CA MET A 1 -25.60 56.80 16.86
C MET A 1 -25.82 55.94 15.61
N SER A 2 -25.49 56.46 14.44
CA SER A 2 -25.92 55.94 13.13
C SER A 2 -24.90 54.92 12.58
N ILE A 3 -25.34 53.69 12.34
CA ILE A 3 -24.53 52.58 11.81
C ILE A 3 -24.59 52.65 10.28
N ARG A 4 -23.47 52.99 9.64
CA ARG A 4 -23.33 52.94 8.18
C ARG A 4 -22.80 51.56 7.77
N ASN A 5 -23.68 50.76 7.16
CA ASN A 5 -23.30 49.54 6.43
C ASN A 5 -22.59 49.93 5.12
N SER A 6 -21.32 49.57 4.96
CA SER A 6 -20.60 49.64 3.69
C SER A 6 -20.70 48.29 2.97
N LEU A 7 -21.58 48.21 1.96
CA LEU A 7 -21.63 47.08 1.04
C LEU A 7 -20.45 47.18 0.05
N ARG A 8 -19.56 46.18 0.07
CA ARG A 8 -18.52 45.98 -0.94
C ARG A 8 -19.15 45.50 -2.24
N PRO A 9 -18.81 46.07 -3.42
CA PRO A 9 -19.22 45.48 -4.68
C PRO A 9 -18.38 44.22 -4.98
N LEU A 10 -19.06 43.12 -5.28
CA LEU A 10 -18.45 41.94 -5.89
C LEU A 10 -18.10 42.29 -7.34
N ALA A 11 -16.81 42.48 -7.63
CA ALA A 11 -16.33 42.60 -9.00
C ALA A 11 -16.61 41.27 -9.74
N SER A 12 -17.35 41.33 -10.85
CA SER A 12 -17.53 40.17 -11.72
C SER A 12 -16.18 39.87 -12.40
N SER A 13 -15.49 38.84 -11.91
CA SER A 13 -14.35 38.27 -12.62
C SER A 13 -14.87 37.58 -13.89
N ALA A 14 -14.87 38.33 -15.00
CA ALA A 14 -15.10 37.76 -16.31
C ALA A 14 -13.93 36.82 -16.63
N ARG A 15 -14.14 35.52 -16.48
CA ARG A 15 -13.19 34.51 -16.98
C ARG A 15 -13.11 34.66 -18.49
N ALA A 16 -11.95 35.07 -19.00
CA ALA A 16 -11.68 35.07 -20.42
C ALA A 16 -11.87 33.65 -20.96
N ALA A 17 -12.85 33.47 -21.86
CA ALA A 17 -13.06 32.21 -22.55
C ALA A 17 -11.81 31.89 -23.37
N SER A 18 -11.06 30.88 -22.93
CA SER A 18 -9.88 30.38 -23.65
C SER A 18 -10.34 29.79 -24.99
N ARG A 19 -10.24 30.60 -26.04
CA ARG A 19 -10.53 30.17 -27.42
C ARG A 19 -9.50 29.13 -27.81
N ARG A 20 -9.95 27.87 -27.94
CA ARG A 20 -9.15 26.78 -28.47
C ARG A 20 -8.85 27.04 -29.95
N GLY A 21 -7.60 27.42 -30.26
CA GLY A 21 -7.10 27.55 -31.63
C GLY A 21 -6.46 26.24 -32.08
N TYR A 22 -7.26 25.26 -32.53
CA TYR A 22 -6.75 23.97 -33.01
C TYR A 22 -6.24 23.98 -34.46
N ALA A 23 -6.26 25.13 -35.14
CA ALA A 23 -5.96 25.19 -36.57
C ALA A 23 -5.37 26.55 -36.96
N ALA A 24 -4.16 26.84 -36.49
CA ALA A 24 -3.32 27.88 -37.08
C ALA A 24 -2.17 27.20 -37.84
N LYS A 25 -2.05 27.50 -39.13
CA LYS A 25 -1.00 26.98 -40.02
C LYS A 25 0.35 27.55 -39.56
N PRO A 26 1.37 26.72 -39.20
CA PRO A 26 2.63 27.24 -38.71
C PRO A 26 3.38 27.98 -39.81
N ALA A 27 3.82 29.20 -39.51
CA ALA A 27 4.77 29.95 -40.33
C ALA A 27 6.14 29.23 -40.32
N ALA A 28 6.85 29.37 -41.44
CA ALA A 28 8.01 28.56 -41.85
C ALA A 28 9.27 28.74 -40.96
N THR A 29 9.26 28.13 -39.77
CA THR A 29 10.44 28.00 -38.91
C THR A 29 10.52 26.57 -38.37
N ASN A 30 11.73 26.00 -38.35
CA ASN A 30 12.07 24.59 -38.06
C ASN A 30 11.06 23.79 -37.19
N PRO A 31 10.43 22.73 -37.74
CA PRO A 31 9.41 21.95 -37.05
C PRO A 31 9.93 21.12 -35.84
N ASN A 32 11.24 21.00 -35.67
CA ASN A 32 11.86 20.28 -34.55
C ASN A 32 12.18 21.17 -33.33
N LEU A 33 12.04 22.51 -33.43
CA LEU A 33 12.33 23.44 -32.32
C LEU A 33 11.08 24.12 -31.75
N VAL A 34 9.96 24.11 -32.46
CA VAL A 34 8.70 24.62 -31.94
C VAL A 34 7.94 23.45 -31.32
N GLN A 35 8.34 23.04 -30.11
CA GLN A 35 7.36 22.39 -29.25
C GLN A 35 6.29 23.45 -28.99
N PRO A 36 5.04 23.32 -29.48
CA PRO A 36 3.97 24.15 -28.99
C PRO A 36 3.97 23.92 -27.49
N SER A 37 4.20 24.97 -26.71
CA SER A 37 4.13 24.84 -25.26
C SER A 37 2.72 24.31 -24.99
N ASP A 38 2.65 23.03 -24.60
CA ASP A 38 1.37 22.35 -24.48
C ASP A 38 0.64 23.13 -23.39
N SER A 39 -0.48 23.75 -23.75
CA SER A 39 -1.31 24.54 -22.83
C SER A 39 -1.59 23.79 -21.52
N ARG A 40 -1.60 22.45 -21.56
CA ARG A 40 -1.70 21.59 -20.39
C ARG A 40 -0.40 21.53 -19.58
N SER A 41 0.75 21.44 -20.25
CA SER A 41 2.07 21.51 -19.60
C SER A 41 2.33 22.86 -18.95
N ASP A 42 1.90 23.96 -19.57
CA ASP A 42 2.02 25.30 -19.00
C ASP A 42 1.03 25.52 -17.86
N LEU A 43 -0.18 24.97 -17.95
CA LEU A 43 -1.12 24.94 -16.83
C LEU A 43 -0.55 24.13 -15.66
N LEU A 44 -0.01 22.94 -15.91
CA LEU A 44 0.65 22.12 -14.89
C LEU A 44 1.84 22.86 -14.26
N ARG A 45 2.70 23.49 -15.07
CA ARG A 45 3.79 24.34 -14.57
C ARG A 45 3.28 25.50 -13.73
N SER A 46 2.22 26.19 -14.17
CA SER A 46 1.64 27.30 -13.41
C SER A 46 0.97 26.86 -12.10
N THR A 47 0.44 25.63 -12.04
CA THR A 47 -0.16 25.07 -10.83
C THR A 47 0.88 24.55 -9.83
N LEU A 48 1.96 23.93 -10.33
CA LEU A 48 3.03 23.37 -9.48
C LEU A 48 4.04 24.46 -9.07
N TYR A 49 4.29 25.42 -9.95
CA TYR A 49 5.20 26.54 -9.78
C TYR A 49 4.51 27.86 -10.19
N PRO A 50 3.58 28.38 -9.37
CA PRO A 50 3.01 29.70 -9.59
C PRO A 50 4.12 30.73 -9.82
N ALA A 51 3.94 31.69 -10.74
CA ALA A 51 4.94 32.71 -11.03
C ALA A 51 5.34 33.51 -9.77
N ASP A 52 4.41 33.63 -8.82
CA ASP A 52 4.60 34.28 -7.52
C ASP A 52 5.27 33.36 -6.48
N SER A 53 5.86 32.22 -6.84
CA SER A 53 6.36 31.21 -5.89
C SER A 53 7.33 31.73 -4.82
N TYR A 54 8.08 32.78 -5.12
CA TYR A 54 9.04 33.38 -4.19
C TYR A 54 8.53 34.67 -3.52
N ALA A 55 7.28 35.08 -3.78
CA ALA A 55 6.70 36.24 -3.13
C ALA A 55 6.36 35.91 -1.65
N PRO A 56 6.59 36.84 -0.70
CA PRO A 56 6.28 36.61 0.73
C PRO A 56 4.80 36.35 1.02
N THR A 57 3.92 36.76 0.10
CA THR A 57 2.47 36.59 0.18
C THR A 57 1.95 35.39 -0.62
N SER A 58 2.86 34.61 -1.22
CA SER A 58 2.51 33.51 -2.10
C SER A 58 1.90 32.34 -1.33
N SER A 59 0.92 31.69 -1.95
CA SER A 59 0.37 30.42 -1.50
C SER A 59 1.06 29.22 -2.15
N SER A 60 2.16 29.44 -2.87
CA SER A 60 2.89 28.38 -3.56
C SER A 60 3.46 27.37 -2.55
N PRO A 61 3.32 26.06 -2.83
CA PRO A 61 3.95 25.01 -2.03
C PRO A 61 5.48 24.97 -2.19
N THR A 62 6.01 25.61 -3.23
CA THR A 62 7.44 25.73 -3.49
C THR A 62 7.86 27.19 -3.30
N GLY A 63 8.39 27.54 -2.13
CA GLY A 63 8.73 28.93 -1.80
C GLY A 63 8.98 29.19 -0.32
N SER A 64 9.37 30.43 -0.01
CA SER A 64 9.57 30.95 1.34
C SER A 64 8.22 31.04 2.07
N TYR A 65 8.06 30.27 3.15
CA TYR A 65 7.11 30.43 4.25
C TYR A 65 5.75 31.08 3.88
N HIS A 66 4.67 30.29 3.82
CA HIS A 66 3.32 30.84 3.65
C HIS A 66 3.05 31.91 4.72
N PRO A 67 2.58 33.12 4.37
CA PRO A 67 2.48 34.26 5.30
C PRO A 67 1.63 33.92 6.53
N ASP A 68 0.52 33.22 6.33
CA ASP A 68 -0.39 32.82 7.43
C ASP A 68 0.06 31.57 8.20
N HIS A 69 1.21 30.96 7.89
CA HIS A 69 1.63 29.70 8.52
C HIS A 69 1.74 29.83 10.03
N LEU A 70 2.33 30.93 10.52
CA LEU A 70 2.46 31.18 11.96
C LEU A 70 1.09 31.37 12.63
N ALA A 71 0.17 32.11 11.99
CA ALA A 71 -1.18 32.31 12.50
C ALA A 71 -1.95 30.98 12.58
N ARG A 72 -1.79 30.10 11.57
CA ARG A 72 -2.37 28.75 11.58
C ARG A 72 -1.75 27.86 12.65
N LEU A 73 -0.43 27.90 12.83
CA LEU A 73 0.24 27.17 13.90
C LEU A 73 -0.23 27.63 15.28
N GLN A 74 -0.33 28.94 15.51
CA GLN A 74 -0.84 29.50 16.77
C GLN A 74 -2.31 29.16 17.02
N ALA A 75 -3.13 29.01 15.96
CA ALA A 75 -4.53 28.61 16.11
C ALA A 75 -4.69 27.13 16.52
N VAL A 76 -3.77 26.25 16.09
CA VAL A 76 -3.82 24.81 16.36
C VAL A 76 -3.05 24.44 17.63
N ILE A 77 -1.92 25.12 17.88
CA ILE A 77 -1.02 24.83 18.98
C ILE A 77 -1.29 25.82 20.11
N PRO A 78 -1.89 25.39 21.23
CA PRO A 78 -2.24 26.28 22.33
C PRO A 78 -1.00 26.81 23.06
N SER A 79 0.05 25.99 23.19
CA SER A 79 1.35 26.37 23.76
C SER A 79 2.47 25.44 23.28
N ALA A 80 3.73 25.89 23.36
CA ALA A 80 4.90 25.08 23.02
C ALA A 80 5.03 23.85 23.95
N GLU A 81 4.78 24.03 25.24
CA GLU A 81 4.78 22.94 26.23
C GLU A 81 3.71 21.87 25.95
N ALA A 82 2.52 22.30 25.50
CA ALA A 82 1.46 21.39 25.11
C ALA A 82 1.85 20.57 23.88
N TYR A 83 2.46 21.21 22.88
CA TYR A 83 3.00 20.53 21.70
C TYR A 83 4.04 19.47 22.07
N GLU A 84 5.05 19.82 22.88
CA GLU A 84 6.08 18.87 23.31
C GLU A 84 5.51 17.70 24.12
N THR A 85 4.49 17.98 24.93
CA THR A 85 3.80 16.93 25.70
C THR A 85 3.04 15.97 24.80
N ILE A 86 2.29 16.49 23.82
CA ILE A 86 1.57 15.68 22.84
C ILE A 86 2.54 14.83 22.03
N GLU A 87 3.65 15.42 21.56
CA GLU A 87 4.66 14.70 20.78
C GLU A 87 5.31 13.59 21.60
N ARG A 88 5.72 13.86 22.84
CA ARG A 88 6.28 12.83 23.73
C ARG A 88 5.28 11.71 24.01
N ALA A 89 4.03 12.05 24.29
CA ALA A 89 2.97 11.05 24.52
C ALA A 89 2.72 10.19 23.27
N TRP A 90 2.71 10.81 22.08
CA TRP A 90 2.54 10.10 20.81
C TRP A 90 3.71 9.16 20.52
N LEU A 91 4.95 9.60 20.70
CA LEU A 91 6.14 8.76 20.51
C LEU A 91 6.17 7.58 21.50
N LEU A 92 5.76 7.82 22.75
CA LEU A 92 5.62 6.76 23.74
C LEU A 92 4.56 5.73 23.31
N TYR A 93 3.38 6.18 22.92
CA TYR A 93 2.31 5.31 22.40
C TYR A 93 2.77 4.49 21.18
N GLN A 94 3.47 5.11 20.23
CA GLN A 94 4.03 4.39 19.07
C GLN A 94 5.07 3.34 19.48
N ARG A 95 5.88 3.62 20.51
CA ARG A 95 6.81 2.63 21.07
C ARG A 95 6.04 1.46 21.66
N GLU A 96 5.00 1.70 22.44
CA GLU A 96 4.15 0.65 23.01
C GLU A 96 3.49 -0.21 21.93
N LEU A 97 2.95 0.40 20.87
CA LEU A 97 2.39 -0.34 19.73
C LEU A 97 3.44 -1.23 19.03
N ARG A 98 4.67 -0.74 18.87
CA ARG A 98 5.77 -1.55 18.31
C ARG A 98 6.12 -2.71 19.23
N THR A 99 6.28 -2.45 20.52
CA THR A 99 6.57 -3.50 21.51
C THR A 99 5.46 -4.54 21.58
N GLY A 100 4.19 -4.12 21.59
CA GLY A 100 3.04 -5.01 21.57
C GLY A 100 3.00 -5.91 20.33
N ARG A 101 3.25 -5.35 19.14
CA ARG A 101 3.36 -6.14 17.90
C ARG A 101 4.53 -7.12 17.94
N GLN A 102 5.70 -6.69 18.42
CA GLN A 102 6.86 -7.56 18.54
C GLN A 102 6.60 -8.72 19.51
N ASN A 103 5.97 -8.45 20.65
CA ASN A 103 5.62 -9.47 21.63
C ASN A 103 4.63 -10.49 21.03
N ALA A 104 3.61 -10.02 20.32
CA ALA A 104 2.66 -10.89 19.64
C ALA A 104 3.31 -11.75 18.55
N LEU A 105 4.24 -11.18 17.75
CA LEU A 105 5.00 -11.93 16.76
C LEU A 105 5.93 -12.96 17.40
N ASN A 106 6.63 -12.59 18.47
CA ASN A 106 7.49 -13.49 19.23
C ASN A 106 6.68 -14.65 19.84
N ALA A 107 5.48 -14.39 20.36
CA ALA A 107 4.59 -15.43 20.89
C ALA A 107 4.15 -16.41 19.79
N LYS A 108 3.75 -15.90 18.61
CA LYS A 108 3.40 -16.74 17.45
C LYS A 108 4.59 -17.58 16.99
N TYR A 109 5.78 -16.99 16.94
CA TYR A 109 7.01 -17.70 16.57
C TYR A 109 7.34 -18.81 17.56
N LYS A 110 7.26 -18.53 18.87
CA LYS A 110 7.46 -19.56 19.91
C LYS A 110 6.47 -20.71 19.77
N ALA A 111 5.19 -20.43 19.59
CA ALA A 111 4.17 -21.45 19.37
C ALA A 111 4.45 -22.29 18.12
N MET A 112 4.96 -21.68 17.04
CA MET A 112 5.37 -22.39 15.83
C MET A 112 6.56 -23.32 16.08
N VAL A 113 7.57 -22.87 16.82
CA VAL A 113 8.73 -23.70 17.21
C VAL A 113 8.28 -24.87 18.09
N GLU A 114 7.46 -24.62 19.10
CA GLU A 114 6.89 -25.68 19.96
C GLU A 114 6.13 -26.73 19.15
N ALA A 115 5.31 -26.31 18.18
CA ALA A 115 4.60 -27.23 17.29
C ALA A 115 5.54 -28.05 16.39
N CYS A 116 6.62 -27.44 15.88
CA CYS A 116 7.65 -28.16 15.12
C CYS A 116 8.40 -29.18 15.99
N ASP A 117 8.74 -28.81 17.22
CA ASP A 117 9.40 -29.70 18.19
C ASP A 117 8.49 -30.90 18.55
N GLU A 118 7.19 -30.67 18.72
CA GLU A 118 6.20 -31.73 18.91
C GLU A 118 6.12 -32.64 17.67
N LEU A 119 6.09 -32.06 16.47
CA LEU A 119 6.08 -32.80 15.22
C LEU A 119 7.34 -33.66 15.06
N GLU A 120 8.50 -33.15 15.44
CA GLU A 120 9.75 -33.91 15.43
C GLU A 120 9.69 -35.09 16.41
N LYS A 121 9.19 -34.87 17.64
CA LYS A 121 9.06 -35.93 18.65
C LYS A 121 8.21 -37.10 18.14
N ILE A 122 7.09 -36.84 17.46
CA ILE A 122 6.17 -37.87 16.96
C ILE A 122 6.63 -38.52 15.64
N THR A 123 7.48 -37.85 14.85
CA THR A 123 7.92 -38.34 13.53
C THR A 123 9.34 -38.91 13.52
N ASN A 124 10.15 -38.65 14.56
CA ASN A 124 11.51 -39.14 14.62
C ASN A 124 11.54 -40.68 14.74
N PRO A 125 12.14 -41.41 13.77
CA PRO A 125 12.18 -42.87 13.79
C PRO A 125 12.97 -43.45 14.96
N ALA A 126 13.84 -42.65 15.59
CA ALA A 126 14.59 -43.04 16.80
C ALA A 126 13.69 -43.12 18.05
N ASN A 127 12.55 -42.43 18.07
CA ASN A 127 11.54 -42.52 19.14
C ASN A 127 10.62 -43.74 18.95
N GLY A 128 11.12 -44.71 18.18
CA GLY A 128 10.36 -45.68 17.44
C GLY A 128 9.67 -45.04 16.21
N GLY A 129 9.37 -45.82 15.15
CA GLY A 129 8.69 -45.44 13.89
C GLY A 129 8.04 -46.62 13.15
N ALA A 130 7.05 -46.38 12.28
CA ALA A 130 6.71 -47.31 11.19
C ALA A 130 7.92 -47.61 10.28
N GLU A 131 8.89 -46.70 10.24
CA GLU A 131 10.19 -46.82 9.57
C GLU A 131 11.32 -47.30 10.51
N SER A 132 11.03 -47.54 11.80
CA SER A 132 12.03 -48.10 12.71
C SER A 132 12.32 -49.54 12.33
N ARG A 133 13.61 -49.90 12.35
CA ARG A 133 14.12 -51.24 12.05
C ARG A 133 13.50 -52.33 12.95
N ASP A 134 12.98 -51.93 14.11
CA ASP A 134 12.33 -52.80 15.10
C ASP A 134 10.79 -52.83 14.96
N GLY A 135 10.22 -52.24 13.90
CA GLY A 135 8.79 -52.24 13.60
C GLY A 135 7.92 -51.48 14.62
N LYS A 136 8.55 -50.74 15.52
CA LYS A 136 7.89 -49.95 16.55
C LYS A 136 8.23 -48.51 16.37
N GLY A 137 7.25 -47.72 16.02
CA GLY A 137 6.96 -46.49 16.76
C GLY A 137 6.48 -45.34 15.91
N GLY A 138 6.81 -44.09 16.29
CA GLY A 138 6.77 -42.87 15.49
C GLY A 138 5.46 -42.79 14.75
N GLN A 139 4.47 -42.22 15.44
CA GLN A 139 3.07 -42.31 15.08
C GLN A 139 2.79 -41.88 13.63
N TYR A 140 3.69 -41.05 13.05
CA TYR A 140 3.64 -40.63 11.66
C TYR A 140 5.01 -40.73 10.97
N HIS A 141 4.98 -40.74 9.64
CA HIS A 141 6.16 -40.81 8.77
C HIS A 141 6.99 -39.51 8.82
N ARG A 142 8.33 -39.62 8.82
CA ARG A 142 9.27 -38.48 8.92
C ARG A 142 9.04 -37.37 7.89
N HIS A 143 8.68 -37.76 6.68
CA HIS A 143 8.37 -36.86 5.57
C HIS A 143 7.31 -35.78 5.88
N VAL A 144 6.44 -35.98 6.89
CA VAL A 144 5.50 -34.92 7.33
C VAL A 144 6.25 -33.73 7.92
N TYR A 145 7.24 -33.99 8.79
CA TYR A 145 8.11 -32.95 9.34
C TYR A 145 8.94 -32.29 8.25
N GLU A 146 9.54 -33.09 7.36
CA GLU A 146 10.36 -32.57 6.25
C GLU A 146 9.54 -31.68 5.31
N TRP A 147 8.28 -32.02 5.04
CA TRP A 147 7.41 -31.15 4.24
C TRP A 147 6.99 -29.86 4.94
N ALA A 148 6.74 -29.91 6.26
CA ALA A 148 6.35 -28.75 7.03
C ALA A 148 7.52 -27.77 7.23
N THR A 149 8.75 -28.28 7.35
CA THR A 149 9.97 -27.50 7.61
C THR A 149 10.79 -27.18 6.37
N ALA A 150 10.50 -27.82 5.22
CA ALA A 150 11.19 -27.50 3.97
C ALA A 150 10.97 -26.04 3.59
N ASP A 151 12.01 -25.22 3.78
CA ASP A 151 12.11 -23.86 3.27
C ASP A 151 11.81 -23.85 1.78
N VAL A 152 10.67 -23.27 1.38
CA VAL A 152 10.43 -22.58 0.09
C VAL A 152 10.72 -23.39 -1.20
N ARG A 153 11.08 -24.69 -1.15
CA ARG A 153 11.28 -25.53 -2.34
C ARG A 153 9.99 -25.86 -3.08
N GLN A 154 8.83 -25.54 -2.51
CA GLN A 154 7.56 -25.58 -3.25
C GLN A 154 7.50 -24.55 -4.40
N ALA A 155 8.33 -23.51 -4.40
CA ALA A 155 8.48 -22.64 -5.56
C ALA A 155 9.25 -23.32 -6.72
N GLU A 156 10.13 -24.29 -6.44
CA GLU A 156 11.02 -24.93 -7.43
C GLU A 156 10.43 -26.19 -8.09
N ARG A 157 9.50 -26.91 -7.43
CA ARG A 157 8.72 -27.97 -8.12
C ARG A 157 7.76 -27.44 -9.20
N ARG A 158 7.72 -26.12 -9.43
CA ARG A 158 7.00 -25.48 -10.56
C ARG A 158 7.52 -25.87 -11.95
N GLY A 159 8.67 -26.54 -12.05
CA GLY A 159 9.21 -27.00 -13.34
C GLY A 159 8.71 -28.37 -13.82
N GLU A 160 8.20 -29.22 -12.92
CA GLU A 160 7.86 -30.61 -13.27
C GLU A 160 6.41 -30.69 -13.77
N GLN A 161 6.17 -30.14 -14.96
CA GLN A 161 4.91 -30.35 -15.65
C GLN A 161 4.75 -31.84 -15.94
N THR A 162 3.82 -32.49 -15.26
CA THR A 162 3.29 -33.79 -15.68
C THR A 162 2.80 -33.64 -17.12
N ARG A 163 3.49 -34.29 -18.06
CA ARG A 163 3.10 -34.32 -19.47
C ARG A 163 1.68 -34.91 -19.57
N GLY A 164 0.68 -34.07 -19.85
CA GLY A 164 -0.72 -34.48 -19.90
C GLY A 164 -1.69 -33.31 -20.07
N LYS A 165 -2.99 -33.61 -20.19
CA LYS A 165 -4.05 -32.60 -20.20
C LYS A 165 -4.09 -31.92 -18.84
N LYS A 166 -3.69 -30.64 -18.78
CA LYS A 166 -3.71 -29.83 -17.57
C LYS A 166 -5.12 -29.84 -16.96
N THR A 167 -5.23 -30.30 -15.72
CA THR A 167 -6.48 -30.25 -14.96
C THR A 167 -6.90 -28.79 -14.78
N VAL A 168 -8.20 -28.56 -14.55
CA VAL A 168 -8.71 -27.22 -14.19
C VAL A 168 -7.93 -26.64 -13.01
N GLU A 169 -7.44 -27.53 -12.13
CA GLU A 169 -6.64 -27.13 -10.99
C GLU A 169 -5.26 -26.60 -11.33
N GLN A 170 -4.59 -27.27 -12.26
CA GLN A 170 -3.26 -26.92 -12.74
C GLN A 170 -3.33 -25.62 -13.56
N ARG A 171 -4.36 -25.47 -14.40
CA ARG A 171 -4.62 -24.22 -15.13
C ARG A 171 -4.83 -23.05 -14.16
N TRP A 172 -5.62 -23.24 -13.10
CA TRP A 172 -5.82 -22.22 -12.08
C TRP A 172 -4.51 -21.83 -11.36
N LYS A 173 -3.70 -22.82 -10.95
CA LYS A 173 -2.40 -22.56 -10.31
C LYS A 173 -1.45 -21.81 -11.24
N GLU A 174 -1.43 -22.15 -12.52
CA GLU A 174 -0.60 -21.48 -13.55
C GLU A 174 -1.08 -20.06 -13.88
N THR A 175 -2.40 -19.79 -13.81
CA THR A 175 -2.94 -18.43 -14.03
C THR A 175 -2.73 -17.48 -12.85
N ARG A 176 -2.37 -17.98 -11.66
CA ARG A 176 -2.06 -17.11 -10.52
C ARG A 176 -0.67 -16.51 -10.72
N VAL A 177 -0.58 -15.19 -10.60
CA VAL A 177 0.71 -14.49 -10.53
C VAL A 177 1.44 -14.98 -9.30
N ASP A 178 2.68 -15.41 -9.50
CA ASP A 178 3.54 -15.90 -8.44
C ASP A 178 3.77 -14.83 -7.37
N GLY A 179 3.42 -15.15 -6.13
CA GLY A 179 3.60 -14.29 -4.97
C GLY A 179 3.19 -15.00 -3.68
N LEU A 180 3.70 -14.53 -2.55
CA LEU A 180 3.46 -15.12 -1.21
C LEU A 180 2.02 -14.90 -0.73
N VAL A 181 1.33 -13.88 -1.25
CA VAL A 181 0.01 -13.42 -0.78
C VAL A 181 -1.02 -13.44 -1.93
N PRO A 182 -2.21 -14.03 -1.72
CA PRO A 182 -3.30 -14.01 -2.71
C PRO A 182 -3.72 -12.61 -3.14
N ARG A 183 -4.08 -12.42 -4.42
CA ARG A 183 -4.70 -11.15 -4.89
C ARG A 183 -6.05 -10.84 -4.22
N GLU A 184 -6.76 -11.88 -3.82
CA GLU A 184 -8.07 -11.76 -3.16
C GLU A 184 -7.95 -11.33 -1.69
N SER A 185 -6.75 -11.35 -1.09
CA SER A 185 -6.58 -10.80 0.25
C SER A 185 -6.52 -9.29 0.17
N TRP A 186 -7.65 -8.64 0.47
CA TRP A 186 -7.77 -7.19 0.41
C TRP A 186 -7.15 -6.51 1.63
N VAL A 187 -6.71 -5.28 1.42
CA VAL A 187 -6.30 -4.37 2.50
C VAL A 187 -7.56 -3.84 3.18
N PRO A 188 -7.63 -3.83 4.53
CA PRO A 188 -8.75 -3.25 5.25
C PRO A 188 -9.00 -1.79 4.84
N VAL A 189 -10.27 -1.44 4.68
CA VAL A 189 -10.75 -0.09 4.33
C VAL A 189 -11.57 0.50 5.46
N GLU A 190 -11.64 1.84 5.54
CA GLU A 190 -12.28 2.55 6.66
C GLU A 190 -13.80 2.34 6.74
N SER A 191 -14.48 2.21 5.61
CA SER A 191 -15.92 1.98 5.55
C SER A 191 -16.24 0.56 5.07
N ARG A 192 -17.32 -0.01 5.61
CA ARG A 192 -17.81 -1.33 5.17
C ARG A 192 -18.36 -1.18 3.74
N GLY A 193 -17.68 -1.79 2.77
CA GLY A 193 -18.16 -1.90 1.40
C GLY A 193 -19.25 -2.97 1.25
N LYS A 194 -19.32 -3.60 0.07
CA LYS A 194 -20.32 -4.63 -0.28
C LYS A 194 -20.30 -5.89 0.62
N GLY A 195 -19.34 -6.03 1.52
CA GLY A 195 -19.20 -7.15 2.44
C GLY A 195 -18.47 -8.34 1.83
N TRP A 196 -18.68 -9.53 2.40
CA TRP A 196 -18.09 -10.78 1.91
C TRP A 196 -18.87 -11.34 0.72
N ASP A 197 -18.18 -11.79 -0.32
CA ASP A 197 -18.82 -12.42 -1.49
C ASP A 197 -19.02 -13.92 -1.26
N TYR A 198 -20.25 -14.31 -0.89
CA TYR A 198 -20.63 -15.72 -0.74
C TYR A 198 -20.83 -16.45 -2.07
N GLY A 199 -20.92 -15.71 -3.18
CA GLY A 199 -21.04 -16.27 -4.53
C GLY A 199 -19.69 -16.51 -5.21
N TRP A 200 -18.57 -16.37 -4.48
CA TRP A 200 -17.25 -16.55 -5.04
C TRP A 200 -17.08 -17.96 -5.63
N THR A 201 -16.82 -18.02 -6.92
CA THR A 201 -16.49 -19.27 -7.64
C THR A 201 -15.08 -19.20 -8.17
N ARG A 202 -14.37 -20.34 -8.14
CA ARG A 202 -13.05 -20.47 -8.77
C ARG A 202 -13.14 -20.11 -10.26
N PRO A 203 -12.34 -19.15 -10.74
CA PRO A 203 -12.25 -18.85 -12.17
C PRO A 203 -11.85 -20.11 -12.97
N GLY A 204 -12.64 -20.42 -14.01
CA GLY A 204 -12.47 -21.62 -14.84
C GLY A 204 -13.34 -22.83 -14.47
N HIS A 205 -14.22 -22.73 -13.47
CA HIS A 205 -15.15 -23.81 -13.09
C HIS A 205 -16.36 -23.96 -14.07
N GLY A 206 -16.56 -23.03 -15.02
CA GLY A 206 -17.75 -22.99 -15.89
C GLY A 206 -17.48 -22.82 -17.38
N GLN A 207 -16.27 -23.12 -17.87
CA GLN A 207 -15.96 -23.23 -19.30
C GLN A 207 -15.63 -24.66 -19.71
#